data_AF-A0A6P7HA10-F1
#
_entry.id   AF-A0A6P7HA10-F1
#
_cell.length_a   1.000
_cell.length_b   1.000
_cell.length_c   1.000
_cell.angle_alpha   90.00
_cell.angle_beta   90.00
_cell.angle_gamma   90.00
#
_symmetry.space_group_name_H-M   'P 1'
#
loop_
_entity.id
_entity.type
_entity.pdbx_description
1 polymer ?
#
loop_
_entity_poly.entity_id
_entity_poly.type
_entity_poly.pdbx_seq_one_letter_code
_entity_poly.pdbx_strand_id
1 'polypeptide(L)'
;MVNILIFCRFSAEEDKKLLDFLLKTKSFRPYEELSVLLNRAPKSLENRARKLMERPKRIRWDLNMCERLVKAILKATGKEKVEDLEAMSLTRDQWNKVSSLLDNIPVPKLKAVWNVTLSPKLFEKEEVRTIKLDLIRLMIANNETDIKTVNWDKYAEQFEGMTGHRLNYLFNQLRFFTPSSKMDNLAENLRHLAETYRGHHKRKNDRLVFKNGKLKLLDIEIEK
;
A
#
# COMPACT_ATOMS: atom_id res chain seq x y z
N MET A 1 24.36 22.11 32.91
CA MET A 1 23.36 22.39 31.85
C MET A 1 22.70 21.08 31.45
N VAL A 2 21.38 20.96 31.57
CA VAL A 2 20.65 19.75 31.15
C VAL A 2 20.42 19.86 29.64
N ASN A 3 21.12 19.03 28.85
CA ASN A 3 20.87 18.94 27.42
C ASN A 3 19.53 18.23 27.19
N ILE A 4 18.50 19.01 26.82
CA ILE A 4 17.21 18.46 26.41
C ILE A 4 17.37 17.95 24.98
N LEU A 5 17.41 16.63 24.81
CA LEU A 5 17.44 15.99 23.51
C LEU A 5 16.14 16.26 22.75
N ILE A 6 16.26 16.72 21.50
CA ILE A 6 15.10 17.02 20.65
C ILE A 6 14.58 15.73 20.01
N PHE A 7 13.34 15.34 20.32
CA PHE A 7 12.65 14.17 19.74
C PHE A 7 11.77 14.49 18.51
N CYS A 8 11.88 15.69 17.96
CA CYS A 8 11.07 16.16 16.82
C CYS A 8 11.48 15.54 15.47
N ARG A 9 10.70 15.77 14.40
CA ARG A 9 11.10 15.41 13.03
C ARG A 9 12.38 16.15 12.62
N PHE A 10 13.17 15.55 11.73
CA PHE A 10 14.33 16.21 11.11
C PHE A 10 13.87 17.23 10.07
N SER A 11 14.39 18.45 10.13
CA SER A 11 14.20 19.47 9.10
C SER A 11 15.05 19.19 7.86
N ALA A 12 14.75 19.87 6.75
CA ALA A 12 15.55 19.75 5.53
C ALA A 12 16.98 20.31 5.72
N GLU A 13 17.13 21.34 6.55
CA GLU A 13 18.41 21.93 6.93
C GLU A 13 19.23 20.99 7.81
N GLU A 14 18.59 20.32 8.79
CA GLU A 14 19.24 19.28 9.60
C GLU A 14 19.72 18.12 8.71
N ASP A 15 18.89 17.65 7.78
CA ASP A 15 19.28 16.60 6.82
C ASP A 15 20.49 17.03 5.96
N LYS A 16 20.50 18.28 5.49
CA LYS A 16 21.62 18.82 4.71
C LYS A 16 22.91 18.86 5.53
N LYS A 17 22.85 19.40 6.76
CA LYS A 17 24.00 19.46 7.67
C LYS A 17 24.54 18.06 8.00
N LEU A 18 23.64 17.11 8.26
CA LEU A 18 23.99 15.71 8.53
C LEU A 18 24.76 15.09 7.36
N LEU A 19 24.25 15.21 6.14
CA LEU A 19 24.90 14.66 4.95
C LEU A 19 26.21 15.36 4.63
N ASP A 20 26.25 16.70 4.65
CA ASP A 20 27.45 17.48 4.38
C ASP A 20 28.57 17.14 5.36
N PHE A 21 28.24 16.95 6.64
CA PHE A 21 29.20 16.55 7.66
C PHE A 21 29.74 15.14 7.40
N LEU A 22 28.86 14.18 7.14
CA LEU A 22 29.27 12.78 6.92
C LEU A 22 30.13 12.62 5.66
N LEU A 23 29.92 13.44 4.63
CA LEU A 23 30.74 13.42 3.42
C LEU A 23 32.13 14.02 3.61
N LYS A 24 32.30 14.94 4.56
CA LYS A 24 33.55 15.71 4.76
C LYS A 24 34.37 15.25 5.95
N THR A 25 33.74 14.60 6.92
CA THR A 25 34.38 14.24 8.19
C THR A 25 35.36 13.10 8.01
N LYS A 26 36.49 13.18 8.72
CA LYS A 26 37.46 12.09 8.91
C LYS A 26 37.32 11.43 10.29
N SER A 27 36.31 11.84 11.06
CA SER A 27 36.09 11.33 12.41
C SER A 27 35.74 9.85 12.40
N PHE A 28 36.28 9.11 13.37
CA PHE A 28 35.88 7.73 13.66
C PHE A 28 34.55 7.64 14.41
N ARG A 29 34.05 8.76 14.95
CA ARG A 29 32.79 8.82 15.72
C ARG A 29 31.89 9.96 15.23
N PRO A 30 31.56 10.01 13.93
CA PRO A 30 30.90 11.17 13.34
C PRO A 30 29.51 11.46 13.93
N TYR A 31 28.81 10.42 14.40
CA TYR A 31 27.48 10.58 15.01
C TYR A 31 27.52 11.12 16.44
N GLU A 32 28.61 10.91 17.19
CA GLU A 32 28.81 11.53 18.51
C GLU A 32 29.05 13.03 18.34
N GLU A 33 29.89 13.43 17.38
CA GLU A 33 30.15 14.84 17.08
C GLU A 33 28.90 15.55 16.56
N LEU A 34 28.17 14.92 15.63
CA LEU A 34 26.89 15.41 15.14
C LEU A 34 25.82 15.50 16.23
N SER A 35 25.88 14.65 17.25
CA SER A 35 24.91 14.68 18.35
C SER A 35 24.97 15.97 19.14
N VAL A 36 26.19 16.51 19.31
CA VAL A 36 26.42 17.80 19.96
C VAL A 36 26.00 18.93 19.04
N LEU A 37 26.38 18.87 17.75
CA LEU A 37 26.09 19.93 16.77
C LEU A 37 24.59 20.11 16.49
N LEU A 38 23.84 19.02 16.45
CA LEU A 38 22.40 19.03 16.11
C LEU A 38 21.51 18.84 17.35
N ASN A 39 22.10 18.66 18.53
CA ASN A 39 21.40 18.34 19.78
C ASN A 39 20.41 17.15 19.62
N ARG A 40 20.90 16.07 19.00
CA ARG A 40 20.12 14.84 18.70
C ARG A 40 20.86 13.62 19.23
N ALA A 41 20.14 12.58 19.63
CA ALA A 41 20.78 11.32 20.01
C ALA A 41 21.59 10.72 18.83
N PRO A 42 22.83 10.24 19.04
CA PRO A 42 23.67 9.65 17.98
C PRO A 42 22.94 8.57 17.17
N LYS A 43 22.19 7.69 17.85
CA LYS A 43 21.44 6.61 17.18
C LYS A 43 20.33 7.12 16.26
N SER A 44 19.72 8.26 16.58
CA SER A 44 18.71 8.90 15.74
C SER A 44 19.34 9.44 14.45
N LEU A 45 20.51 10.07 14.58
CA LEU A 45 21.30 10.59 13.47
C LEU A 45 21.79 9.47 12.54
N GLU A 46 22.32 8.38 13.11
CA GLU A 46 22.74 7.19 12.36
C GLU A 46 21.58 6.61 11.53
N ASN A 47 20.42 6.41 12.17
CA ASN A 47 19.23 5.90 11.48
C ASN A 47 18.74 6.85 10.39
N ARG A 48 18.82 8.17 10.60
CA ARG A 48 18.42 9.17 9.62
C ARG A 48 19.39 9.22 8.44
N ALA A 49 20.69 9.24 8.71
CA ALA A 49 21.76 9.25 7.71
C ALA A 49 21.64 8.03 6.80
N ARG A 50 21.47 6.83 7.39
CA ARG A 50 21.20 5.60 6.64
C ARG A 50 20.02 5.78 5.69
N LYS A 51 18.87 6.26 6.16
CA LYS A 51 17.69 6.51 5.31
C LYS A 51 17.92 7.55 4.20
N LEU A 52 18.75 8.56 4.45
CA LEU A 52 19.07 9.61 3.47
C LEU A 52 20.07 9.13 2.42
N MET A 53 21.07 8.34 2.81
CA MET A 53 22.06 7.75 1.90
C MET A 53 21.47 6.60 1.09
N GLU A 54 20.60 5.81 1.72
CA GLU A 54 19.83 4.75 1.07
C GLU A 54 18.68 5.29 0.22
N ARG A 55 18.53 6.63 0.04
CA ARG A 55 17.41 7.30 -0.62
C ARG A 55 16.89 6.40 -1.73
N PRO A 56 15.80 5.64 -1.47
CA PRO A 56 15.48 4.54 -2.33
C PRO A 56 15.14 5.16 -3.66
N LYS A 57 15.93 4.84 -4.70
CA LYS A 57 15.72 5.34 -6.06
C LYS A 57 14.22 5.32 -6.29
N ARG A 58 13.62 6.48 -6.56
CA ARG A 58 12.18 6.58 -6.67
C ARG A 58 11.74 5.62 -7.77
N ILE A 59 11.16 4.49 -7.37
CA ILE A 59 10.76 3.45 -8.30
C ILE A 59 9.60 4.03 -9.09
N ARG A 60 9.80 4.16 -10.40
CA ARG A 60 8.72 4.51 -11.31
C ARG A 60 7.95 3.23 -11.61
N TRP A 61 6.69 3.19 -11.20
CA TRP A 61 5.77 2.09 -11.48
C TRP A 61 5.07 2.34 -12.82
N ASP A 62 5.81 2.13 -13.90
CA ASP A 62 5.25 2.08 -15.25
C ASP A 62 4.81 0.65 -15.62
N LEU A 63 4.22 0.48 -16.80
CA LEU A 63 3.70 -0.81 -17.27
C LEU A 63 4.79 -1.90 -17.31
N ASN A 64 6.03 -1.53 -17.66
CA ASN A 64 7.16 -2.46 -17.72
C ASN A 64 7.56 -2.93 -16.31
N MET A 65 7.70 -2.02 -15.35
CA MET A 65 7.98 -2.39 -13.96
C MET A 65 6.86 -3.24 -13.36
N CYS A 66 5.61 -2.93 -13.68
CA CYS A 66 4.46 -3.73 -13.31
C CYS A 66 4.49 -5.14 -13.92
N GLU A 67 4.85 -5.26 -15.21
CA GLU A 67 5.05 -6.55 -15.88
C GLU A 67 6.16 -7.37 -15.21
N ARG A 68 7.29 -6.74 -14.89
CA ARG A 68 8.38 -7.37 -14.13
C ARG A 68 7.90 -7.88 -12.78
N LEU A 69 7.06 -7.12 -12.08
CA LEU A 69 6.49 -7.54 -10.80
C LEU A 69 5.58 -8.76 -10.96
N VAL A 70 4.68 -8.79 -11.93
CA VAL A 70 3.82 -9.96 -12.22
C VAL A 70 4.67 -11.19 -12.52
N LYS A 71 5.68 -11.07 -13.40
CA LYS A 71 6.62 -12.16 -13.72
C LYS A 71 7.39 -12.65 -12.50
N ALA A 72 7.86 -11.73 -11.67
CA ALA A 72 8.58 -12.08 -10.45
C ALA A 72 7.68 -12.84 -9.46
N ILE A 73 6.41 -12.46 -9.34
CA ILE A 73 5.42 -13.16 -8.53
C ILE A 73 5.18 -14.58 -9.07
N LEU A 74 4.88 -14.74 -10.36
CA LEU A 74 4.72 -16.05 -11.00
C LEU A 74 5.93 -16.97 -10.75
N LYS A 75 7.14 -16.44 -10.95
CA LYS A 75 8.40 -17.17 -10.70
C LYS A 75 8.61 -17.49 -9.22
N ALA A 76 8.20 -16.61 -8.32
CA ALA A 76 8.34 -16.83 -6.89
C ALA A 76 7.38 -17.91 -6.38
N THR A 77 6.15 -17.93 -6.88
CA THR A 77 5.08 -18.88 -6.51
C THR A 77 5.13 -20.19 -7.28
N GLY A 78 5.85 -20.23 -8.41
CA GLY A 78 5.89 -21.40 -9.30
C GLY A 78 4.62 -21.57 -10.14
N LYS A 79 3.83 -20.49 -10.31
CA LYS A 79 2.62 -20.49 -11.13
C LYS A 79 2.94 -20.14 -12.58
N GLU A 80 2.21 -20.74 -13.51
CA GLU A 80 2.37 -20.47 -14.94
C GLU A 80 1.42 -19.37 -15.43
N LYS A 81 0.20 -19.33 -14.86
CA LYS A 81 -0.88 -18.43 -15.26
C LYS A 81 -1.10 -17.34 -14.22
N VAL A 82 -1.47 -16.15 -14.67
CA VAL A 82 -1.72 -15.00 -13.77
C VAL A 82 -3.02 -15.18 -13.01
N GLU A 83 -3.98 -15.86 -13.61
CA GLU A 83 -5.26 -16.25 -13.03
C GLU A 83 -5.07 -17.06 -11.74
N ASP A 84 -4.00 -17.87 -11.65
CA ASP A 84 -3.67 -18.64 -10.44
C ASP A 84 -3.27 -17.76 -9.23
N LEU A 85 -3.09 -16.45 -9.43
CA LEU A 85 -2.69 -15.49 -8.41
C LEU A 85 -3.87 -14.73 -7.79
N GLU A 86 -5.08 -14.80 -8.36
CA GLU A 86 -6.23 -13.94 -8.04
C GLU A 86 -6.59 -13.93 -6.55
N ALA A 87 -6.70 -15.10 -5.92
CA ALA A 87 -7.01 -15.25 -4.51
C ALA A 87 -5.79 -15.64 -3.65
N MET A 88 -4.58 -15.61 -4.22
CA MET A 88 -3.40 -16.17 -3.56
C MET A 88 -2.77 -15.16 -2.59
N SER A 89 -2.70 -15.53 -1.31
CA SER A 89 -1.86 -14.81 -0.34
C SER A 89 -0.41 -15.27 -0.43
N LEU A 90 0.50 -14.38 -0.81
CA LEU A 90 1.93 -14.69 -0.85
C LEU A 90 2.55 -14.74 0.56
N THR A 91 3.33 -15.79 0.84
CA THR A 91 4.09 -15.97 2.08
C THR A 91 5.23 -14.97 2.20
N ARG A 92 5.81 -14.85 3.40
CA ARG A 92 6.99 -13.98 3.64
C ARG A 92 8.15 -14.35 2.71
N ASP A 93 8.42 -15.64 2.54
CA ASP A 93 9.54 -16.12 1.73
C ASP A 93 9.32 -15.89 0.24
N GLN A 94 8.08 -16.07 -0.23
CA GLN A 94 7.72 -15.70 -1.60
C GLN A 94 7.94 -14.21 -1.84
N TRP A 95 7.51 -13.33 -0.92
CA TRP A 95 7.77 -11.90 -1.04
C TRP A 95 9.25 -11.53 -1.02
N ASN A 96 10.06 -12.19 -0.19
CA ASN A 96 11.50 -12.00 -0.18
C ASN A 96 12.13 -12.41 -1.52
N LYS A 97 11.66 -13.52 -2.10
CA LYS A 97 12.09 -13.97 -3.43
C LYS A 97 11.69 -12.96 -4.52
N VAL A 98 10.47 -12.43 -4.50
CA VAL A 98 10.03 -11.35 -5.42
C VAL A 98 10.94 -10.13 -5.28
N SER A 99 11.27 -9.73 -4.03
CA SER A 99 12.17 -8.61 -3.75
C SER A 99 13.56 -8.82 -4.38
N SER A 100 14.16 -10.01 -4.22
CA SER A 100 15.45 -10.32 -4.83
C SER A 100 15.43 -10.28 -6.36
N LEU A 101 14.29 -10.64 -6.98
CA LEU A 101 14.13 -10.63 -8.45
C LEU A 101 13.92 -9.21 -9.01
N LEU A 102 13.63 -8.24 -8.15
CA LEU A 102 13.36 -6.85 -8.51
C LEU A 102 14.34 -5.92 -7.79
N ASP A 103 15.63 -6.18 -7.92
CA ASP A 103 16.69 -5.27 -7.48
C ASP A 103 16.61 -4.92 -5.97
N ASN A 104 16.16 -5.87 -5.15
CA ASN A 104 15.95 -5.73 -3.70
C ASN A 104 15.00 -4.59 -3.31
N ILE A 105 13.98 -4.33 -4.13
CA ILE A 105 12.92 -3.38 -3.78
C ILE A 105 12.25 -3.84 -2.46
N PRO A 106 12.09 -2.95 -1.46
CA PRO A 106 11.51 -3.32 -0.18
C PRO A 106 10.15 -3.99 -0.31
N VAL A 107 9.98 -5.16 0.34
CA VAL A 107 8.74 -5.95 0.35
C VAL A 107 7.49 -5.10 0.64
N PRO A 108 7.46 -4.17 1.62
CA PRO A 108 6.29 -3.35 1.86
C PRO A 108 5.85 -2.52 0.64
N LYS A 109 6.79 -2.06 -0.18
CA LYS A 109 6.48 -1.31 -1.42
C LYS A 109 5.90 -2.23 -2.50
N LEU A 110 6.43 -3.44 -2.63
CA LEU A 110 5.92 -4.45 -3.56
C LEU A 110 4.49 -4.85 -3.22
N LYS A 111 4.24 -5.14 -1.94
CA LYS A 111 2.89 -5.44 -1.41
C LYS A 111 1.92 -4.31 -1.68
N ALA A 112 2.32 -3.07 -1.41
CA ALA A 112 1.47 -1.91 -1.65
C ALA A 112 1.07 -1.80 -3.13
N VAL A 113 2.02 -1.93 -4.05
CA VAL A 113 1.73 -1.85 -5.49
C VAL A 113 0.88 -3.02 -5.96
N TRP A 114 1.19 -4.24 -5.52
CA TRP A 114 0.40 -5.42 -5.84
C TRP A 114 -1.05 -5.27 -5.37
N ASN A 115 -1.27 -5.00 -4.09
CA ASN A 115 -2.60 -4.99 -3.48
C ASN A 115 -3.45 -3.78 -3.91
N VAL A 116 -2.82 -2.62 -4.15
CA VAL A 116 -3.56 -1.37 -4.40
C VAL A 116 -3.68 -1.07 -5.88
N THR A 117 -2.72 -1.50 -6.71
CA THR A 117 -2.65 -1.10 -8.13
C THR A 117 -2.79 -2.28 -9.08
N LEU A 118 -2.01 -3.35 -8.92
CA LEU A 118 -1.95 -4.41 -9.94
C LEU A 118 -3.04 -5.45 -9.81
N SER A 119 -3.14 -6.11 -8.65
CA SER A 119 -4.14 -7.15 -8.39
C SER A 119 -5.56 -6.63 -8.70
N PRO A 120 -5.95 -5.41 -8.27
CA PRO A 120 -7.24 -4.84 -8.65
C PRO A 120 -7.47 -4.77 -10.15
N LYS A 121 -6.50 -4.27 -10.91
CA LYS A 121 -6.62 -4.06 -12.35
C LYS A 121 -6.60 -5.37 -13.15
N LEU A 122 -5.98 -6.42 -12.60
CA LEU A 122 -5.89 -7.74 -13.23
C LEU A 122 -7.16 -8.55 -12.98
N PHE A 123 -7.71 -8.52 -11.76
CA PHE A 123 -8.70 -9.50 -11.33
C PHE A 123 -10.09 -8.90 -11.03
N GLU A 124 -10.17 -7.67 -10.52
CA GLU A 124 -11.47 -7.07 -10.21
C GLU A 124 -12.26 -6.86 -11.52
N LYS A 125 -13.43 -7.52 -11.60
CA LYS A 125 -14.34 -7.40 -12.75
C LYS A 125 -15.35 -6.28 -12.56
N GLU A 126 -15.75 -6.05 -11.31
CA GLU A 126 -16.72 -5.04 -10.94
C GLU A 126 -16.06 -3.68 -10.67
N GLU A 127 -16.84 -2.62 -10.83
CA GLU A 127 -16.38 -1.30 -10.43
C GLU A 127 -16.26 -1.21 -8.91
N VAL A 128 -15.12 -0.71 -8.43
CA VAL A 128 -14.85 -0.51 -6.99
C VAL A 128 -15.98 0.26 -6.28
N ARG A 129 -16.68 1.15 -6.99
CA ARG A 129 -17.84 1.86 -6.47
C ARG A 129 -18.99 0.90 -6.14
N THR A 130 -19.34 0.04 -7.08
CA THR A 130 -20.42 -0.96 -6.94
C THR A 130 -20.10 -1.87 -5.76
N ILE A 131 -18.88 -2.40 -5.71
CA ILE A 131 -18.40 -3.24 -4.61
C ILE A 131 -18.54 -2.55 -3.26
N LYS A 132 -18.17 -1.27 -3.15
CA LYS A 132 -18.31 -0.51 -1.90
C LYS A 132 -19.78 -0.35 -1.48
N LEU A 133 -20.67 -0.06 -2.42
CA LEU A 133 -22.10 0.10 -2.14
C LEU A 133 -22.72 -1.22 -1.70
N ASP A 134 -22.38 -2.31 -2.39
CA ASP A 134 -22.91 -3.63 -2.08
C ASP A 134 -22.33 -4.18 -0.78
N LEU A 135 -21.06 -3.89 -0.48
CA LEU A 135 -20.45 -4.18 0.82
C LEU A 135 -21.19 -3.45 1.96
N ILE A 136 -21.51 -2.16 1.80
CA ILE A 136 -22.31 -1.42 2.81
C ILE A 136 -23.66 -2.11 3.02
N ARG A 137 -24.37 -2.43 1.94
CA ARG A 137 -25.70 -3.09 2.00
C ARG A 137 -25.62 -4.45 2.68
N LEU A 138 -24.64 -5.27 2.33
CA LEU A 138 -24.44 -6.59 2.90
C LEU A 138 -24.11 -6.52 4.40
N MET A 139 -23.24 -5.60 4.81
CA MET A 139 -22.91 -5.42 6.23
C MET A 139 -24.11 -4.93 7.05
N ILE A 140 -24.97 -4.07 6.48
CA ILE A 140 -26.24 -3.68 7.10
C ILE A 140 -27.18 -4.88 7.22
N ALA A 141 -27.35 -5.64 6.13
CA ALA A 141 -28.23 -6.82 6.12
C ALA A 141 -27.80 -7.89 7.14
N ASN A 142 -26.50 -8.04 7.36
CA ASN A 142 -25.92 -8.95 8.36
C ASN A 142 -25.88 -8.37 9.78
N ASN A 143 -26.38 -7.14 9.99
CA ASN A 143 -26.39 -6.43 11.28
C ASN A 143 -25.00 -6.34 11.94
N GLU A 144 -23.97 -6.01 11.16
CA GLU A 144 -22.62 -5.83 11.71
C GLU A 144 -22.55 -4.62 12.67
N THR A 145 -22.08 -4.86 13.90
CA THR A 145 -22.01 -3.83 14.95
C THR A 145 -20.59 -3.46 15.39
N ASP A 146 -19.60 -4.33 15.14
CA ASP A 146 -18.19 -4.07 15.47
C ASP A 146 -17.28 -4.45 14.30
N ILE A 147 -16.48 -3.50 13.84
CA ILE A 147 -15.56 -3.67 12.71
C ILE A 147 -14.44 -4.66 13.00
N LYS A 148 -14.08 -4.83 14.28
CA LYS A 148 -12.99 -5.72 14.71
C LYS A 148 -13.37 -7.20 14.60
N THR A 149 -14.66 -7.51 14.63
CA THR A 149 -15.18 -8.88 14.57
C THR A 149 -15.61 -9.30 13.17
N VAL A 150 -15.59 -8.37 12.19
CA VAL A 150 -15.97 -8.65 10.81
C VAL A 150 -15.04 -9.70 10.20
N ASN A 151 -15.64 -10.81 9.75
CA ASN A 151 -14.95 -11.81 8.95
C ASN A 151 -14.93 -11.37 7.48
N TRP A 152 -13.87 -10.65 7.08
CA TRP A 152 -13.74 -10.10 5.74
C TRP A 152 -13.63 -11.16 4.64
N ASP A 153 -13.08 -12.33 4.94
CA ASP A 153 -12.94 -13.40 3.95
C ASP A 153 -14.31 -13.96 3.56
N LYS A 154 -15.25 -14.06 4.52
CA LYS A 154 -16.64 -14.43 4.24
C LYS A 154 -17.34 -13.44 3.30
N TYR A 155 -17.10 -12.14 3.47
CA TYR A 155 -17.65 -11.15 2.53
C TYR A 155 -17.00 -11.25 1.15
N ALA A 156 -15.70 -11.55 1.08
CA ALA A 156 -14.96 -11.66 -0.18
C ALA A 156 -15.48 -12.76 -1.09
N GLU A 157 -16.06 -13.83 -0.54
CA GLU A 157 -16.74 -14.89 -1.31
C GLU A 157 -17.91 -14.37 -2.17
N GLN A 158 -18.48 -13.20 -1.82
CA GLN A 158 -19.57 -12.57 -2.57
C GLN A 158 -19.09 -11.65 -3.70
N PHE A 159 -17.78 -11.40 -3.82
CA PHE A 159 -17.22 -10.46 -4.80
C PHE A 159 -16.11 -11.13 -5.61
N GLU A 160 -16.33 -11.26 -6.91
CA GLU A 160 -15.37 -11.94 -7.78
C GLU A 160 -14.03 -11.19 -7.85
N GLY A 161 -12.93 -11.93 -7.65
CA GLY A 161 -11.57 -11.40 -7.66
C GLY A 161 -11.18 -10.58 -6.44
N MET A 162 -11.98 -10.60 -5.37
CA MET A 162 -11.69 -9.91 -4.12
C MET A 162 -11.09 -10.83 -3.06
N THR A 163 -10.28 -10.24 -2.19
CA THR A 163 -9.79 -10.86 -0.96
C THR A 163 -10.35 -10.12 0.25
N GLY A 164 -10.45 -10.78 1.41
CA GLY A 164 -10.93 -10.11 2.62
C GLY A 164 -10.07 -8.90 2.99
N HIS A 165 -8.75 -8.99 2.81
CA HIS A 165 -7.85 -7.85 3.01
C HIS A 165 -8.21 -6.66 2.10
N ARG A 166 -8.56 -6.93 0.84
CA ARG A 166 -8.95 -5.89 -0.12
C ARG A 166 -10.29 -5.26 0.27
N LEU A 167 -11.29 -6.05 0.66
CA LEU A 167 -12.57 -5.50 1.14
C LEU A 167 -12.40 -4.64 2.39
N ASN A 168 -11.61 -5.11 3.38
CA ASN A 168 -11.27 -4.32 4.56
C ASN A 168 -10.60 -3.00 4.17
N TYR A 169 -9.67 -3.03 3.22
CA TYR A 169 -9.04 -1.82 2.70
C TYR A 169 -10.06 -0.87 2.05
N LEU A 170 -10.95 -1.38 1.19
CA LEU A 170 -11.99 -0.59 0.55
C LEU A 170 -12.97 0.02 1.57
N PHE A 171 -13.33 -0.73 2.61
CA PHE A 171 -14.15 -0.25 3.70
C PHE A 171 -13.45 0.84 4.51
N ASN A 172 -12.17 0.68 4.84
CA ASN A 172 -11.42 1.73 5.53
C ASN A 172 -11.33 3.03 4.72
N GLN A 173 -11.34 2.96 3.38
CA GLN A 173 -11.45 4.15 2.55
C GLN A 173 -12.85 4.81 2.66
N LEU A 174 -13.91 4.05 2.91
CA LEU A 174 -15.25 4.62 3.12
C LEU A 174 -15.32 5.45 4.39
N ARG A 175 -14.52 5.11 5.42
CA ARG A 175 -14.51 5.85 6.69
C ARG A 175 -14.13 7.32 6.52
N PHE A 176 -13.36 7.70 5.49
CA PHE A 176 -13.07 9.11 5.19
C PHE A 176 -14.32 9.94 4.82
N PHE A 177 -15.43 9.28 4.48
CA PHE A 177 -16.70 9.93 4.16
C PHE A 177 -17.67 9.93 5.36
N THR A 178 -17.27 9.37 6.51
CA THR A 178 -18.09 9.38 7.72
C THR A 178 -17.62 10.49 8.67
N PRO A 179 -18.53 11.29 9.26
CA PRO A 179 -18.20 12.19 10.35
C PRO A 179 -17.56 11.44 11.53
N SER A 180 -16.59 12.07 12.20
CA SER A 180 -15.90 11.46 13.35
C SER A 180 -16.84 11.01 14.45
N SER A 181 -17.95 11.72 14.67
CA SER A 181 -18.97 11.37 15.67
C SER A 181 -19.68 10.04 15.42
N LYS A 182 -19.67 9.54 14.19
CA LYS A 182 -20.29 8.26 13.78
C LYS A 182 -19.27 7.18 13.45
N MET A 183 -17.97 7.44 13.65
CA MET A 183 -16.92 6.48 13.29
C MET A 183 -16.80 5.31 14.27
N ASP A 184 -17.20 5.50 15.53
CA ASP A 184 -17.01 4.51 16.59
C ASP A 184 -18.15 3.50 16.68
N ASN A 185 -19.33 3.85 16.16
CA ASN A 185 -20.48 2.94 16.04
C ASN A 185 -20.62 2.47 14.60
N LEU A 186 -20.27 1.20 14.32
CA LEU A 186 -20.30 0.64 12.97
C LEU A 186 -21.71 0.68 12.35
N ALA A 187 -22.76 0.41 13.13
CA ALA A 187 -24.12 0.38 12.61
C ALA A 187 -24.61 1.78 12.19
N GLU A 188 -24.25 2.83 12.94
CA GLU A 188 -24.52 4.21 12.55
C GLU A 188 -23.65 4.67 11.38
N ASN A 189 -22.38 4.24 11.35
CA ASN A 189 -21.46 4.47 10.25
C ASN A 189 -22.04 3.95 8.94
N LEU A 190 -22.45 2.68 8.93
CA LEU A 190 -23.02 2.00 7.78
C LEU A 190 -24.30 2.67 7.28
N ARG A 191 -25.23 3.02 8.20
CA ARG A 191 -26.45 3.76 7.83
C ARG A 191 -26.13 5.11 7.21
N HIS A 192 -25.21 5.86 7.79
CA HIS A 192 -24.78 7.13 7.24
C HIS A 192 -24.16 6.96 5.85
N LEU A 193 -23.27 5.98 5.67
CA LEU A 193 -22.65 5.70 4.37
C LEU A 193 -23.70 5.29 3.32
N ALA A 194 -24.71 4.50 3.70
CA ALA A 194 -25.78 4.11 2.78
C ALA A 194 -26.58 5.31 2.26
N GLU A 195 -26.75 6.35 3.08
CA GLU A 195 -27.46 7.59 2.71
C GLU A 195 -26.59 8.57 1.91
N THR A 196 -25.31 8.69 2.27
CA THR A 196 -24.45 9.79 1.79
C THR A 196 -23.42 9.38 0.75
N TYR A 197 -23.00 8.12 0.72
CA TYR A 197 -21.98 7.67 -0.22
C TYR A 197 -22.57 7.53 -1.62
N ARG A 198 -22.41 8.58 -2.45
CA ARG A 198 -22.82 8.56 -3.86
C ARG A 198 -21.73 8.03 -4.81
N GLY A 199 -20.58 7.63 -4.28
CA GLY A 199 -19.41 7.25 -5.07
C GLY A 199 -18.74 8.44 -5.75
N HIS A 200 -17.44 8.32 -6.04
CA HIS A 200 -16.77 9.26 -6.93
C HIS A 200 -16.90 8.76 -8.38
N HIS A 201 -17.47 9.60 -9.25
CA HIS A 201 -17.52 9.33 -10.67
C HIS A 201 -16.14 9.56 -11.32
N LYS A 202 -15.84 8.72 -12.32
CA LYS A 202 -14.73 8.82 -13.28
C LYS A 202 -13.33 8.61 -12.71
N ARG A 203 -12.93 7.36 -12.60
CA ARG A 203 -11.74 6.93 -13.33
C ARG A 203 -12.11 5.66 -14.09
N LYS A 204 -11.95 5.69 -15.42
CA LYS A 204 -11.98 4.48 -16.25
C LYS A 204 -11.01 3.51 -15.56
N ASN A 205 -11.52 2.40 -15.03
CA ASN A 205 -10.66 1.45 -14.35
C ASN A 205 -9.87 0.77 -15.47
N ASP A 206 -8.69 1.33 -15.77
CA ASP A 206 -7.79 0.83 -16.80
C ASP A 206 -7.44 -0.64 -16.47
N ARG A 207 -8.21 -1.56 -17.02
CA ARG A 207 -8.03 -2.99 -16.80
C ARG A 207 -6.72 -3.41 -17.43
N LEU A 208 -6.05 -4.34 -16.77
CA LEU A 208 -4.80 -4.90 -17.25
C LEU A 208 -5.03 -6.34 -17.68
N VAL A 209 -4.42 -6.73 -18.79
CA VAL A 209 -4.38 -8.10 -19.25
C VAL A 209 -2.91 -8.53 -19.34
N PHE A 210 -2.61 -9.69 -18.77
CA PHE A 210 -1.31 -10.31 -18.91
C PHE A 210 -1.41 -11.51 -19.86
N LYS A 211 -0.91 -11.36 -21.09
CA LYS A 211 -0.94 -12.41 -22.12
C LYS A 211 0.41 -12.52 -22.80
N ASN A 212 0.85 -13.75 -23.08
CA ASN A 212 2.12 -14.06 -23.72
C ASN A 212 3.32 -13.40 -23.00
N GLY A 213 3.28 -13.41 -21.67
CA GLY A 213 4.30 -12.79 -20.83
C GLY A 213 4.38 -11.27 -20.96
N LYS A 214 3.34 -10.59 -21.46
CA LYS A 214 3.31 -9.12 -21.56
C LYS A 214 2.07 -8.55 -20.86
N LEU A 215 2.27 -7.46 -20.13
CA LEU A 215 1.20 -6.71 -19.50
C LEU A 215 0.72 -5.61 -20.45
N LYS A 216 -0.59 -5.55 -20.70
CA LYS A 216 -1.22 -4.55 -21.58
C LYS A 216 -2.42 -3.91 -20.90
N LEU A 217 -2.71 -2.67 -21.27
CA LEU A 217 -4.00 -2.04 -20.96
C LEU A 217 -5.06 -2.67 -21.87
N LEU A 218 -6.21 -3.00 -21.28
CA LEU A 218 -7.37 -3.44 -22.03
C LEU A 218 -8.05 -2.19 -22.61
N ASP A 219 -7.99 -2.04 -23.93
CA ASP A 219 -8.83 -1.06 -24.62
C ASP A 219 -10.27 -1.56 -24.54
N ILE A 220 -11.05 -0.96 -23.62
CA ILE A 220 -12.50 -1.15 -23.61
C ILE A 220 -13.04 -0.31 -24.77
N GLU A 221 -13.30 -0.97 -25.90
CA GLU A 221 -14.21 -0.44 -26.93
C GLU A 221 -15.53 -0.14 -26.23
N ILE A 222 -15.92 1.12 -26.24
CA ILE A 222 -17.23 1.55 -25.74
C ILE A 222 -18.20 1.16 -26.84
N GLU A 223 -18.94 0.06 -26.67
CA GLU A 223 -20.19 -0.13 -27.41
C GLU A 223 -21.05 1.12 -27.15
N LYS A 224 -21.30 1.86 -28.22
CA LYS A 224 -22.11 3.09 -28.22
C LYS A 224 -23.59 2.75 -28.22
#